data_AF-A0A1J3GXX6-F1
#
_entry.id   AF-A0A1J3GXX6-F1
#
_cell.length_a   1.000
_cell.length_b   1.000
_cell.length_c   1.000
_cell.angle_alpha   90.00
_cell.angle_beta   90.00
_cell.angle_gamma   90.00
#
_symmetry.space_group_name_H-M   'P 1'
#
loop_
_entity.id
_entity.type
_entity.pdbx_description
1 polymer ?
#
loop_
_entity_poly.entity_id
_entity_poly.type
_entity_poly.pdbx_seq_one_letter_code
_entity_poly.pdbx_strand_id
1 'polypeptide(L)'
;ENPEFRRAPASIRVEKMFELIQSKLPGKPLFLLCILAERKNSDVYGPWKKKNLSDLGIVTQCIAPARVNDQYLTNVLLKINAKLGGLNSMLAMERSPA
;
A
#
# COMPACT_ATOMS: atom_id res chain seq x y z
N GLU A 1 -12.70 6.32 -1.72
CA GLU A 1 -13.47 6.46 -0.46
C GLU A 1 -14.90 6.85 -0.79
N ASN A 2 -15.89 6.34 -0.06
CA ASN A 2 -17.29 6.76 -0.24
C ASN A 2 -17.49 8.15 0.42
N PRO A 3 -17.93 9.19 -0.33
CA PRO A 3 -18.16 10.53 0.21
C PRO A 3 -19.10 10.60 1.42
N GLU A 4 -20.04 9.66 1.54
CA GLU A 4 -21.02 9.63 2.63
C GLU A 4 -20.36 9.47 4.00
N PHE A 5 -19.22 8.76 4.07
CA PHE A 5 -18.52 8.50 5.32
C PHE A 5 -17.40 9.49 5.60
N ARG A 6 -17.25 10.57 4.82
CA ARG A 6 -16.12 11.51 4.94
C ARG A 6 -15.96 12.12 6.35
N ARG A 7 -17.08 12.26 7.09
CA ARG A 7 -17.08 12.79 8.47
C ARG A 7 -16.87 11.71 9.54
N ALA A 8 -16.88 10.44 9.18
CA ALA A 8 -16.67 9.34 10.11
C ALA A 8 -15.18 9.23 10.51
N PRO A 9 -14.87 8.61 11.67
CA PRO A 9 -13.49 8.33 12.05
C PRO A 9 -12.75 7.52 10.99
N ALA A 10 -11.44 7.79 10.83
CA ALA A 10 -10.61 7.15 9.80
C ALA A 10 -10.65 5.61 9.84
N SER A 11 -10.77 5.00 11.02
CA SER A 11 -10.95 3.54 11.16
C SER A 11 -12.21 3.03 10.47
N ILE A 12 -13.36 3.68 10.70
CA ILE A 12 -14.64 3.33 10.08
C ILE A 12 -14.57 3.50 8.57
N ARG A 13 -13.94 4.58 8.10
CA ARG A 13 -13.75 4.83 6.66
C ARG A 13 -12.93 3.71 6.02
N VAL A 14 -11.87 3.24 6.69
CA VAL A 14 -11.07 2.09 6.25
C VAL A 14 -11.87 0.79 6.23
N GLU A 15 -12.68 0.53 7.24
CA GLU A 15 -13.58 -0.64 7.27
C GLU A 15 -14.53 -0.65 6.07
N LYS A 16 -15.19 0.48 5.78
CA LYS A 16 -16.07 0.62 4.61
C LYS A 16 -15.34 0.44 3.28
N MET A 17 -14.09 0.90 3.19
CA MET A 17 -13.25 0.62 2.02
C MET A 17 -12.98 -0.88 1.85
N PHE A 18 -12.76 -1.61 2.94
CA PHE A 18 -12.55 -3.06 2.89
C PHE A 18 -13.81 -3.84 2.56
N GLU A 19 -14.97 -3.47 3.10
CA GLU A 19 -16.26 -4.06 2.71
C GLU A 19 -16.48 -3.96 1.19
N LEU A 20 -16.16 -2.81 0.60
CA LEU A 20 -16.24 -2.60 -0.85
C LEU A 20 -15.22 -3.43 -1.65
N ILE A 21 -14.01 -3.60 -1.13
CA ILE A 21 -12.98 -4.42 -1.78
C ILE A 21 -13.38 -5.89 -1.76
N GLN A 22 -13.87 -6.38 -0.62
CA GLN A 22 -14.29 -7.78 -0.45
C GLN A 22 -15.54 -8.12 -1.27
N SER A 23 -16.47 -7.19 -1.46
CA SER A 23 -17.64 -7.42 -2.31
C SER A 23 -17.33 -7.52 -3.80
N LYS A 24 -16.17 -7.01 -4.23
CA LYS A 24 -15.75 -6.97 -5.64
C LYS A 24 -14.72 -8.02 -6.02
N LEU A 25 -13.96 -8.54 -5.05
CA LEU A 25 -12.88 -9.47 -5.31
C LEU A 25 -13.28 -10.88 -4.86
N PRO A 26 -12.96 -11.92 -5.66
CA PRO A 26 -13.33 -13.31 -5.33
C PRO A 26 -12.56 -13.90 -4.15
N GLY A 27 -11.64 -13.13 -3.55
CA GLY A 27 -10.81 -13.58 -2.43
C GLY A 27 -9.89 -12.49 -1.92
N LYS A 28 -9.00 -12.88 -1.00
CA LYS A 28 -8.02 -11.96 -0.39
C LYS A 28 -7.02 -11.46 -1.46
N PRO A 29 -6.84 -10.13 -1.63
CA PRO A 29 -5.82 -9.59 -2.51
C PRO A 29 -4.41 -9.99 -2.08
N LEU A 30 -3.53 -10.27 -3.05
CA LEU A 30 -2.10 -10.45 -2.78
C LEU A 30 -1.40 -9.11 -2.48
N PHE A 31 -1.87 -8.04 -3.13
CA PHE A 31 -1.28 -6.71 -3.02
C PHE A 31 -2.33 -5.62 -3.21
N LEU A 32 -2.21 -4.51 -2.47
CA LEU A 32 -3.00 -3.30 -2.69
C LEU A 32 -2.09 -2.06 -2.84
N LEU A 33 -2.29 -1.33 -3.95
CA LEU A 33 -1.77 0.01 -4.13
C LEU A 33 -2.79 1.02 -3.58
N CYS A 34 -2.41 1.73 -2.52
CA CYS A 34 -3.23 2.76 -1.88
C CYS A 34 -2.79 4.14 -2.37
N ILE A 35 -3.71 4.91 -2.95
CA ILE A 35 -3.46 6.29 -3.37
C ILE A 35 -4.10 7.20 -2.32
N LEU A 36 -3.27 7.92 -1.59
CA LEU A 36 -3.73 8.88 -0.59
C LEU A 36 -4.15 10.18 -1.28
N ALA A 37 -5.21 10.81 -0.77
CA ALA A 37 -5.67 12.10 -1.28
C ALA A 37 -4.80 13.27 -0.80
N GLU A 38 -4.08 13.09 0.32
CA GLU A 38 -3.32 14.14 0.99
C GLU A 38 -1.82 13.89 0.94
N ARG A 39 -1.05 14.96 0.72
CA ARG A 39 0.41 14.90 0.57
C ARG A 39 1.14 14.59 1.87
N LYS A 40 0.58 15.01 3.01
CA LYS A 40 1.13 14.79 4.36
C LYS A 40 -0.02 14.54 5.34
N ASN A 41 0.25 13.74 6.38
CA ASN A 41 -0.63 13.53 7.53
C ASN A 41 -2.03 13.00 7.22
N SER A 42 -2.15 12.15 6.19
CA SER A 42 -3.41 11.48 5.90
C SER A 42 -3.84 10.61 7.08
N ASP A 43 -4.96 10.96 7.68
CA ASP A 43 -5.51 10.29 8.87
C ASP A 43 -5.93 8.84 8.59
N VAL A 44 -6.24 8.49 7.34
CA VAL A 44 -6.51 7.10 6.91
C VAL A 44 -5.25 6.24 6.82
N TYR A 45 -4.05 6.83 6.69
CA TYR A 45 -2.83 6.05 6.46
C TYR A 45 -2.54 5.08 7.61
N GLY A 46 -2.65 5.55 8.85
CA GLY A 46 -2.42 4.75 10.05
C GLY A 46 -3.37 3.54 10.15
N PRO A 47 -4.70 3.78 10.19
CA PRO A 47 -5.70 2.72 10.21
C PRO A 47 -5.60 1.77 9.00
N TRP A 48 -5.33 2.29 7.80
CA TRP A 48 -5.13 1.48 6.59
C TRP A 48 -3.95 0.52 6.75
N LYS A 49 -2.80 1.04 7.20
CA LYS A 49 -1.59 0.24 7.38
C LYS A 49 -1.77 -0.81 8.49
N LYS A 50 -2.43 -0.46 9.59
CA LYS A 50 -2.77 -1.40 10.67
C LYS A 50 -3.66 -2.53 10.16
N LYS A 51 -4.78 -2.21 9.48
CA LYS A 51 -5.72 -3.20 8.95
C LYS A 51 -5.04 -4.19 8.00
N ASN A 52 -4.17 -3.69 7.12
CA ASN A 52 -3.49 -4.53 6.15
C ASN A 52 -2.36 -5.37 6.77
N LEU A 53 -1.46 -4.78 7.55
CA LEU A 53 -0.29 -5.48 8.06
C LEU A 53 -0.60 -6.36 9.26
N SER A 54 -1.43 -5.89 10.19
CA SER A 54 -1.71 -6.59 11.45
C SER A 54 -2.91 -7.51 11.35
N ASP A 55 -4.03 -7.06 10.76
CA ASP A 55 -5.28 -7.81 10.84
C ASP A 55 -5.43 -8.80 9.67
N LEU A 56 -5.08 -8.38 8.45
CA LEU A 56 -5.36 -9.16 7.24
C LEU A 56 -4.13 -9.81 6.64
N GLY A 57 -2.91 -9.34 6.94
CA GLY A 57 -1.67 -9.79 6.31
C GLY A 57 -1.67 -9.59 4.79
N ILE A 58 -2.12 -8.42 4.33
CA ILE A 58 -2.11 -8.01 2.92
C ILE A 58 -0.93 -7.06 2.69
N VAL A 59 -0.11 -7.34 1.68
CA VAL A 59 0.99 -6.45 1.31
C VAL A 59 0.43 -5.18 0.67
N THR A 60 0.92 -4.02 1.10
CA THR A 60 0.45 -2.74 0.54
C THR A 60 1.57 -1.76 0.24
N GLN A 61 1.34 -0.91 -0.76
CA GLN A 61 2.14 0.27 -1.03
C GLN A 61 1.23 1.49 -1.06
N CYS A 62 1.54 2.52 -0.27
CA CYS A 62 0.84 3.79 -0.33
C CYS A 62 1.65 4.79 -1.14
N ILE A 63 0.98 5.57 -1.99
CA ILE A 63 1.54 6.75 -2.66
C ILE A 63 0.74 7.98 -2.22
N ALA A 64 1.42 9.10 -2.03
CA ALA A 64 0.78 10.39 -1.75
C ALA A 64 0.92 11.30 -2.96
N PRO A 65 0.10 12.35 -3.10
CA PRO A 65 0.20 13.29 -4.20
C PRO A 65 1.59 13.94 -4.23
N ALA A 66 2.33 13.67 -5.30
CA ALA A 66 3.69 14.17 -5.53
C ALA A 66 3.89 14.36 -7.03
N ARG A 67 4.95 15.09 -7.40
CA ARG A 67 5.37 15.15 -8.81
C ARG A 67 5.86 13.77 -9.23
N VAL A 68 5.07 13.09 -10.06
CA VAL A 68 5.43 11.78 -10.60
C VAL A 68 6.50 11.99 -11.67
N ASN A 69 7.62 11.29 -11.52
CA ASN A 69 8.70 11.21 -12.50
C ASN A 69 9.32 9.80 -12.43
N ASP A 70 10.22 9.50 -13.36
CA ASP A 70 10.80 8.16 -13.49
C ASP A 70 11.55 7.72 -12.24
N GLN A 71 12.25 8.64 -11.57
CA GLN A 71 12.94 8.35 -10.31
C GLN A 71 11.95 8.01 -9.19
N TYR A 72 10.83 8.72 -9.10
CA TYR A 72 9.79 8.47 -8.11
C TYR A 72 9.16 7.09 -8.34
N LEU A 73 8.81 6.77 -9.59
CA LEU A 73 8.25 5.47 -9.94
C LEU A 73 9.25 4.34 -9.66
N THR A 74 10.52 4.52 -10.05
CA THR A 74 11.61 3.57 -9.73
C THR A 74 11.68 3.32 -8.22
N ASN A 75 11.70 4.38 -7.40
CA ASN A 75 11.75 4.24 -5.94
C ASN A 75 10.51 3.54 -5.35
N VAL A 76 9.33 3.74 -5.95
CA VAL A 76 8.10 3.03 -5.54
C VAL A 76 8.18 1.55 -5.93
N LEU A 77 8.63 1.24 -7.15
CA LEU A 77 8.76 -0.13 -7.63
C LEU A 77 9.80 -0.93 -6.83
N LEU A 78 10.93 -0.32 -6.46
CA LEU A 78 11.92 -0.94 -5.56
C LEU A 78 11.29 -1.33 -4.21
N LYS A 79 10.40 -0.49 -3.66
CA LYS A 79 9.68 -0.80 -2.42
C LYS A 79 8.66 -1.92 -2.61
N ILE A 80 7.96 -1.95 -3.75
CA ILE A 80 7.01 -3.01 -4.07
C ILE A 80 7.72 -4.35 -4.20
N ASN A 81 8.83 -4.41 -4.96
CA ASN A 81 9.63 -5.62 -5.13
C ASN A 81 10.07 -6.19 -3.77
N ALA A 82 10.67 -5.36 -2.91
CA ALA A 82 11.10 -5.77 -1.57
C ALA A 82 9.95 -6.26 -0.68
N LYS A 83 8.77 -5.63 -0.75
CA LYS A 83 7.59 -6.02 0.02
C LYS A 83 6.97 -7.34 -0.44
N LEU A 84 7.17 -7.71 -1.70
CA LEU A 84 6.73 -8.98 -2.26
C LEU A 84 7.81 -10.08 -2.13
N GLY A 85 8.89 -9.82 -1.40
CA GLY A 85 9.97 -10.78 -1.15
C GLY A 85 11.09 -10.79 -2.19
N GLY A 86 11.05 -9.87 -3.17
CA GLY A 86 12.11 -9.72 -4.15
C GLY A 86 13.35 -9.01 -3.62
N LEU A 87 14.51 -9.30 -4.21
CA LEU A 87 15.77 -8.62 -3.94
C LEU A 87 16.07 -7.62 -5.07
N ASN A 88 16.29 -6.36 -4.71
CA ASN A 88 16.58 -5.30 -5.70
C ASN A 88 18.04 -5.32 -6.15
N SER A 89 18.95 -5.70 -5.25
CA SER A 89 20.39 -5.72 -5.48
C SER A 89 21.03 -6.68 -4.49
N MET A 90 22.13 -7.29 -4.89
CA MET A 90 23.00 -8.09 -4.02
C MET A 90 24.38 -7.45 -4.04
N LEU A 91 25.10 -7.54 -2.92
CA LEU A 91 26.49 -7.14 -2.88
C LEU A 91 27.30 -7.99 -3.86
N ALA A 92 28.36 -7.43 -4.44
CA ALA A 92 29.16 -8.16 -5.43
C ALA A 92 29.70 -9.49 -4.88
N MET A 93 30.04 -9.52 -3.59
CA MET A 93 30.52 -10.71 -2.88
C MET A 93 29.44 -11.77 -2.60
N GLU A 94 28.16 -11.40 -2.64
CA GLU A 94 27.02 -12.32 -2.41
C GLU A 94 26.58 -13.02 -3.70
N ARG A 95 27.19 -12.68 -4.85
CA ARG A 95 26.95 -13.39 -6.10
C ARG A 95 27.72 -14.70 -6.05
N SER A 96 27.01 -15.83 -5.98
CA SER A 96 27.64 -17.13 -6.17
C SER A 96 28.44 -17.11 -7.48
N PRO A 97 29.71 -17.57 -7.48
CA PRO A 97 30.43 -17.73 -8.73
C PRO A 97 29.62 -18.68 -9.61
N ALA A 98 29.29 -18.22 -10.81
CA ALA A 98 28.63 -19.02 -11.84
C ALA A 98 29.55 -20.16 -12.30
#